data_AF-I4FUV3-F1
#
_entry.id   AF-I4FUV3-F1
#
_cell.length_a   1.000
_cell.length_b   1.000
_cell.length_c   1.000
_cell.angle_alpha   90.00
_cell.angle_beta   90.00
_cell.angle_gamma   90.00
#
_symmetry.space_group_name_H-M   'P 1'
#
loop_
_entity.id
_entity.type
_entity.pdbx_description
1 polymer ?
#
loop_
_entity_poly.entity_id
_entity_poly.type
_entity_poly.pdbx_seq_one_letter_code
_entity_poly.pdbx_strand_id
1 'polypeptide(L)'
;MTAIPVDLVIVIDTSVSVKAEAEGLSQAAETAIANARSHCPSDLRVIWLGIEGTWKNTQFERTVRDYLTKTCAIPESALKSRKKGELPSGGAQEDAARVMQDLATHFDWRSGAKRAIFYLGDEALDAGGDKTLAKDIEAANQAIQGAKTAQVIIHKLNGFYFGSPI
;
A
#
# COMPACT_ATOMS: atom_id res chain seq x y z
N MET A 1 6.12 9.13 30.07
CA MET A 1 6.41 8.05 29.12
C MET A 1 6.51 8.67 27.73
N THR A 2 7.58 8.40 26.98
CA THR A 2 7.70 8.82 25.59
C THR A 2 6.73 8.01 24.73
N ALA A 3 5.95 8.67 23.88
CA ALA A 3 5.02 8.00 22.98
C ALA A 3 5.78 7.03 22.06
N ILE A 4 5.25 5.83 21.86
CA ILE A 4 5.87 4.83 20.98
C ILE A 4 5.68 5.30 19.53
N PRO A 5 6.75 5.43 18.70
CA PRO A 5 6.59 5.75 17.29
C PRO A 5 5.86 4.62 16.55
N VAL A 6 4.88 4.97 15.74
CA VAL A 6 4.12 4.04 14.90
C VAL A 6 4.08 4.60 13.49
N ASP A 7 4.53 3.83 12.52
CA ASP A 7 4.46 4.17 11.10
C ASP A 7 3.44 3.28 10.41
N LEU A 8 2.43 3.91 9.83
CA LEU A 8 1.41 3.26 9.01
C LEU A 8 1.51 3.80 7.58
N VAL A 9 1.78 2.92 6.63
CA VAL A 9 1.72 3.24 5.20
C VAL A 9 0.43 2.61 4.65
N ILE A 10 -0.46 3.44 4.13
CA ILE A 10 -1.69 2.99 3.47
C ILE A 10 -1.45 3.03 1.97
N VAL A 11 -1.57 1.86 1.34
CA VAL A 11 -1.26 1.64 -0.07
C VAL A 11 -2.53 1.20 -0.78
N ILE A 12 -2.83 1.87 -1.88
CA ILE A 12 -4.06 1.68 -2.63
C ILE A 12 -3.71 1.21 -4.04
N ASP A 13 -4.22 0.05 -4.42
CA ASP A 13 -4.32 -0.36 -5.82
C ASP A 13 -5.04 0.73 -6.61
N THR A 14 -4.51 1.09 -7.79
CA THR A 14 -5.12 2.14 -8.63
C THR A 14 -5.71 1.63 -9.95
N SER A 15 -6.10 0.36 -9.97
CA SER A 15 -7.04 -0.19 -10.95
C SER A 15 -8.40 0.52 -10.85
N VAL A 16 -9.15 0.58 -11.95
CA VAL A 16 -10.43 1.30 -11.96
C VAL A 16 -11.48 0.61 -11.07
N SER A 17 -11.38 -0.71 -10.89
CA SER A 17 -12.35 -1.51 -10.13
C SER A 17 -12.43 -1.13 -8.66
N VAL A 18 -11.32 -0.70 -8.04
CA VAL A 18 -11.25 -0.37 -6.61
C VAL A 18 -11.46 1.11 -6.29
N LYS A 19 -11.78 1.93 -7.30
CA LYS A 19 -11.84 3.39 -7.15
C LYS A 19 -12.88 3.82 -6.10
N ALA A 20 -14.07 3.23 -6.14
CA ALA A 20 -15.15 3.61 -5.21
C ALA A 20 -14.79 3.25 -3.77
N GLU A 21 -14.18 2.08 -3.56
CA GLU A 21 -13.69 1.59 -2.29
C GLU A 21 -12.55 2.47 -1.74
N ALA A 22 -11.66 2.93 -2.61
CA ALA A 22 -10.57 3.84 -2.23
C ALA A 22 -11.08 5.22 -1.77
N GLU A 23 -12.10 5.77 -2.43
CA GLU A 23 -12.78 7.00 -2.02
C GLU A 23 -13.49 6.79 -0.67
N GLY A 24 -14.23 5.69 -0.51
CA GLY A 24 -14.90 5.34 0.74
C GLY A 24 -13.93 5.13 1.91
N LEU A 25 -12.82 4.41 1.68
CA LEU A 25 -11.77 4.20 2.68
C LEU A 25 -11.11 5.53 3.07
N SER A 26 -10.84 6.40 2.10
CA SER A 26 -10.24 7.73 2.36
C SER A 26 -11.09 8.58 3.31
N GLN A 27 -12.43 8.48 3.20
CA GLN A 27 -13.36 9.20 4.08
C GLN A 27 -13.50 8.53 5.45
N ALA A 28 -13.60 7.19 5.49
CA ALA A 28 -13.81 6.46 6.75
C ALA A 28 -12.55 6.42 7.63
N ALA A 29 -11.36 6.27 7.01
CA ALA A 29 -10.11 6.10 7.74
C ALA A 29 -9.69 7.32 8.54
N GLU A 30 -10.01 8.55 8.11
CA GLU A 30 -9.70 9.76 8.87
C GLU A 30 -10.34 9.72 10.26
N THR A 31 -11.61 9.31 10.35
CA THR A 31 -12.32 9.18 11.63
C THR A 31 -11.65 8.13 12.52
N ALA A 32 -11.29 6.98 11.95
CA ALA A 32 -10.61 5.92 12.69
C ALA A 32 -9.21 6.36 13.17
N ILE A 33 -8.44 7.06 12.34
CA ILE A 33 -7.12 7.59 12.67
C ILE A 33 -7.22 8.65 13.78
N ALA A 34 -8.17 9.58 13.67
CA ALA A 34 -8.40 10.60 14.69
C ALA A 34 -8.75 9.95 16.04
N ASN A 35 -9.60 8.93 16.04
CA ASN A 35 -9.98 8.19 17.22
C ASN A 35 -8.80 7.40 17.83
N ALA A 36 -7.96 6.76 17.00
CA ALA A 36 -6.75 6.09 17.46
C ALA A 36 -5.77 7.06 18.14
N ARG A 37 -5.61 8.27 17.58
CA ARG A 37 -4.76 9.32 18.16
C ARG A 37 -5.25 9.82 19.52
N SER A 38 -6.56 9.84 19.77
CA SER A 38 -7.11 10.33 21.04
C SER A 38 -7.08 9.28 22.17
N HIS A 39 -7.04 7.98 21.84
CA HIS A 39 -7.14 6.91 22.84
C HIS A 39 -5.85 6.12 23.07
N CYS A 40 -4.91 6.15 22.12
CA CYS A 40 -3.62 5.49 22.26
C CYS A 40 -2.50 6.52 22.29
N PRO A 41 -1.68 6.62 23.37
CA PRO A 41 -0.52 7.51 23.42
C PRO A 41 0.60 6.97 22.50
N SER A 42 0.39 7.13 21.19
CA SER A 42 1.30 6.73 20.13
C SER A 42 1.65 7.93 19.28
N ASP A 43 2.92 7.99 18.86
CA ASP A 43 3.39 8.95 17.87
C ASP A 43 3.14 8.35 16.49
N LEU A 44 1.88 8.42 16.04
CA LEU A 44 1.42 7.85 14.79
C LEU A 44 1.77 8.75 13.59
N ARG A 45 2.54 8.23 12.64
CA ARG A 45 2.75 8.80 11.30
C ARG A 45 1.98 7.96 10.29
N VAL A 46 1.12 8.60 9.50
CA VAL A 46 0.35 7.94 8.44
C VAL A 46 0.77 8.53 7.09
N ILE A 47 1.12 7.68 6.13
CA ILE A 47 1.43 8.06 4.75
C ILE A 47 0.49 7.31 3.82
N TRP A 48 -0.15 8.02 2.90
CA TRP A 48 -1.07 7.48 1.91
C TRP A 48 -0.44 7.48 0.52
N LEU A 49 -0.45 6.34 -0.17
CA LEU A 49 0.18 6.17 -1.47
C LEU A 49 -0.71 5.33 -2.40
N GLY A 50 -0.79 5.73 -3.67
CA GLY A 50 -1.35 4.88 -4.73
C GLY A 50 -0.26 4.06 -5.43
N ILE A 51 -0.60 2.88 -5.93
CA ILE A 51 0.29 2.12 -6.82
C ILE A 51 0.18 2.72 -8.22
N GLU A 52 1.25 3.39 -8.68
CA GLU A 52 1.35 3.92 -10.06
C GLU A 52 0.21 4.88 -10.49
N GLY A 53 -0.56 5.42 -9.54
CA GLY A 53 -1.66 6.34 -9.81
C GLY A 53 -2.14 7.09 -8.57
N THR A 54 -3.05 8.02 -8.80
CA THR A 54 -3.73 8.83 -7.78
C THR A 54 -5.16 9.12 -8.26
N TRP A 55 -6.07 9.41 -7.34
CA TRP A 55 -7.41 9.88 -7.68
C TRP A 55 -7.73 11.19 -6.96
N LYS A 56 -8.66 11.95 -7.52
CA LYS A 56 -9.26 13.08 -6.80
C LYS A 56 -10.14 12.53 -5.67
N ASN A 57 -10.34 13.33 -4.62
CA ASN A 57 -11.18 12.98 -3.47
C ASN A 57 -10.68 11.77 -2.65
N THR A 58 -9.40 11.44 -2.75
CA THR A 58 -8.75 10.43 -1.91
C THR A 58 -7.62 11.07 -1.10
N GLN A 59 -7.13 10.36 -0.09
CA GLN A 59 -6.03 10.84 0.78
C GLN A 59 -4.64 10.72 0.14
N PHE A 60 -4.50 10.02 -1.00
CA PHE A 60 -3.23 9.74 -1.64
C PHE A 60 -3.01 10.63 -2.87
N GLU A 61 -2.14 11.63 -2.70
CA GLU A 61 -1.75 12.56 -3.76
C GLU A 61 -0.42 12.17 -4.45
N ARG A 62 0.18 11.06 -4.02
CA ARG A 62 1.47 10.56 -4.52
C ARG A 62 1.43 9.06 -4.76
N THR A 63 2.28 8.60 -5.66
CA THR A 63 2.47 7.16 -5.89
C THR A 63 3.56 6.61 -4.98
N VAL A 64 3.56 5.29 -4.76
CA VAL A 64 4.66 4.61 -4.06
C VAL A 64 6.01 4.90 -4.72
N ARG A 65 6.08 4.76 -6.05
CA ARG A 65 7.30 5.03 -6.81
C ARG A 65 7.77 6.47 -6.64
N ASP A 66 6.87 7.45 -6.75
CA ASP A 66 7.19 8.85 -6.54
C ASP A 66 7.74 9.10 -5.13
N TYR A 67 7.12 8.50 -4.12
CA TYR A 67 7.58 8.62 -2.74
C TYR A 67 8.98 8.01 -2.54
N LEU A 68 9.20 6.78 -2.98
CA LEU A 68 10.49 6.11 -2.80
C LEU A 68 11.61 6.82 -3.58
N THR A 69 11.35 7.24 -4.81
CA THR A 69 12.39 7.88 -5.64
C THR A 69 12.67 9.32 -5.23
N LYS A 70 11.65 10.12 -4.90
CA LYS A 70 11.83 11.55 -4.60
C LYS A 70 12.00 11.86 -3.12
N THR A 71 11.32 11.13 -2.23
CA THR A 71 11.43 11.35 -0.77
C THR A 71 12.56 10.52 -0.19
N CYS A 72 12.59 9.21 -0.50
CA CYS A 72 13.59 8.30 0.05
C CYS A 72 14.88 8.26 -0.79
N ALA A 73 14.95 9.01 -1.90
CA ALA A 73 16.10 9.09 -2.80
C ALA A 73 16.58 7.72 -3.34
N ILE A 74 15.65 6.78 -3.51
CA ILE A 74 15.95 5.43 -3.97
C ILE A 74 16.08 5.46 -5.50
N PRO A 75 17.19 4.95 -6.07
CA PRO A 75 17.32 4.88 -7.51
C PRO A 75 16.25 3.95 -8.07
N GLU A 76 15.63 4.37 -9.17
CA GLU A 76 14.52 3.63 -9.76
C GLU A 76 14.90 2.20 -10.17
N SER A 77 16.16 1.99 -10.57
CA SER A 77 16.73 0.67 -10.89
C SER A 77 16.78 -0.31 -9.70
N ALA A 78 16.60 0.17 -8.47
CA ALA A 78 16.51 -0.68 -7.29
C ALA A 78 15.07 -1.14 -6.99
N LEU A 79 14.07 -0.53 -7.63
CA LEU A 79 12.67 -0.89 -7.42
C LEU A 79 12.32 -2.15 -8.20
N LYS A 80 11.59 -3.06 -7.55
CA LYS A 80 11.09 -4.29 -8.16
C LYS A 80 9.73 -4.11 -8.80
N SER A 81 8.92 -3.20 -8.28
CA SER A 81 7.62 -2.86 -8.84
C SER A 81 7.77 -2.33 -10.28
N ARG A 82 6.79 -2.66 -11.12
CA ARG A 82 6.75 -2.23 -12.51
C ARG A 82 6.10 -0.85 -12.64
N LYS A 83 6.44 -0.12 -13.70
CA LYS A 83 5.86 1.19 -13.99
C LYS A 83 4.54 1.06 -14.72
N LYS A 84 3.69 2.07 -14.54
CA LYS A 84 2.52 2.27 -15.39
C LYS A 84 2.90 2.20 -16.88
N GLY A 85 2.19 1.36 -17.62
CA GLY A 85 2.41 1.16 -19.06
C GLY A 85 3.42 0.06 -19.42
N GLU A 86 4.15 -0.52 -18.46
CA GLU A 86 5.02 -1.69 -18.71
C GLU A 86 4.23 -3.00 -18.83
N LEU A 87 2.98 -3.02 -18.35
CA LEU A 87 2.10 -4.18 -18.39
C LEU A 87 0.76 -3.85 -19.05
N PRO A 88 0.10 -4.84 -19.68
CA PRO A 88 -1.26 -4.69 -20.18
C PRO A 88 -2.26 -4.36 -19.07
N SER A 89 -3.41 -3.79 -19.48
CA SER A 89 -4.63 -3.66 -18.67
C SER A 89 -4.51 -2.97 -17.31
N GLY A 90 -3.40 -2.29 -17.03
CA GLY A 90 -3.17 -1.65 -15.73
C GLY A 90 -2.47 -2.53 -14.70
N GLY A 91 -1.93 -3.69 -15.07
CA GLY A 91 -1.32 -4.62 -14.12
C GLY A 91 -0.18 -4.04 -13.26
N ALA A 92 0.49 -2.96 -13.70
CA ALA A 92 1.46 -2.26 -12.85
C ALA A 92 0.80 -1.55 -11.65
N GLN A 93 -0.47 -1.16 -11.76
CA GLN A 93 -1.27 -0.54 -10.70
C GLN A 93 -1.78 -1.58 -9.69
N GLU A 94 -1.77 -2.85 -10.06
CA GLU A 94 -2.17 -4.02 -9.25
C GLU A 94 -0.93 -4.82 -8.76
N ASP A 95 0.28 -4.24 -8.87
CA ASP A 95 1.56 -4.93 -8.62
C ASP A 95 1.93 -5.01 -7.12
N ALA A 96 0.95 -5.41 -6.32
CA ALA A 96 0.94 -5.27 -4.87
C ALA A 96 2.13 -5.93 -4.18
N ALA A 97 2.44 -7.18 -4.50
CA ALA A 97 3.52 -7.91 -3.83
C ALA A 97 4.88 -7.23 -4.02
N ARG A 98 5.17 -6.76 -5.24
CA ARG A 98 6.43 -6.06 -5.53
C ARG A 98 6.49 -4.70 -4.83
N VAL A 99 5.38 -3.98 -4.82
CA VAL A 99 5.24 -2.72 -4.08
C VAL A 99 5.46 -2.92 -2.57
N MET A 100 4.84 -3.93 -1.97
CA MET A 100 5.03 -4.24 -0.54
C MET A 100 6.49 -4.56 -0.24
N GLN A 101 7.16 -5.28 -1.13
CA GLN A 101 8.59 -5.58 -0.99
C GLN A 101 9.45 -4.31 -1.08
N ASP A 102 9.19 -3.44 -2.05
CA ASP A 102 9.89 -2.17 -2.20
C ASP A 102 9.71 -1.29 -0.96
N LEU A 103 8.48 -1.16 -0.45
CA LEU A 103 8.19 -0.39 0.77
C LEU A 103 8.86 -0.99 2.02
N ALA A 104 8.78 -2.31 2.20
CA ALA A 104 9.45 -2.96 3.32
C ALA A 104 10.97 -2.70 3.31
N THR A 105 11.58 -2.67 2.13
CA THR A 105 13.03 -2.54 1.97
C THR A 105 13.51 -1.08 2.00
N HIS A 106 12.75 -0.16 1.42
CA HIS A 106 13.25 1.16 1.05
C HIS A 106 12.52 2.35 1.67
N PHE A 107 11.39 2.12 2.32
CA PHE A 107 10.66 3.22 2.98
C PHE A 107 11.47 3.78 4.16
N ASP A 108 11.29 5.07 4.43
CA ASP A 108 11.97 5.83 5.49
C ASP A 108 11.41 5.55 6.89
N TRP A 109 11.31 4.27 7.26
CA TRP A 109 10.78 3.85 8.56
C TRP A 109 11.54 4.51 9.72
N ARG A 110 10.82 5.12 10.66
CA ARG A 110 11.43 5.75 11.85
C ARG A 110 12.14 4.69 12.70
N SER A 111 13.26 5.09 13.29
CA SER A 111 14.00 4.24 14.23
C SER A 111 13.10 3.87 15.43
N GLY A 112 13.07 2.59 15.77
CA GLY A 112 12.26 2.06 16.87
C GLY A 112 10.74 2.03 16.63
N ALA A 113 10.26 2.43 15.45
CA ALA A 113 8.83 2.46 15.18
C ALA A 113 8.23 1.06 15.05
N LYS A 114 6.97 0.92 15.48
CA LYS A 114 6.11 -0.18 15.02
C LYS A 114 5.68 0.12 13.59
N ARG A 115 5.93 -0.82 12.67
CA ARG A 115 5.79 -0.59 11.23
C ARG A 115 4.64 -1.42 10.67
N ALA A 116 3.73 -0.77 9.96
CA ALA A 116 2.63 -1.45 9.31
C ALA A 116 2.42 -0.90 7.89
N ILE A 117 2.05 -1.80 6.99
CA ILE A 117 1.46 -1.46 5.70
C ILE A 117 0.02 -1.96 5.69
N PHE A 118 -0.91 -1.09 5.33
CA PHE A 118 -2.29 -1.46 5.02
C PHE A 118 -2.48 -1.36 3.51
N TYR A 119 -2.87 -2.45 2.88
CA TYR A 119 -3.09 -2.53 1.44
C TYR A 119 -4.57 -2.76 1.13
N LEU A 120 -5.12 -1.93 0.24
CA LEU A 120 -6.43 -2.13 -0.40
C LEU A 120 -6.22 -2.52 -1.87
N GLY A 121 -6.80 -3.66 -2.26
CA GLY A 121 -6.93 -4.09 -3.65
C GLY A 121 -7.93 -5.23 -3.76
N ASP A 122 -8.31 -5.67 -4.95
CA ASP A 122 -9.33 -6.69 -5.19
C ASP A 122 -8.81 -7.93 -5.96
N GLU A 123 -7.61 -7.87 -6.53
CA GLU A 123 -7.07 -8.92 -7.40
C GLU A 123 -5.84 -9.68 -6.82
N ALA A 124 -5.24 -10.54 -7.67
CA ALA A 124 -3.98 -11.22 -7.42
C ALA A 124 -2.80 -10.23 -7.30
N LEU A 125 -1.70 -10.67 -6.66
CA LEU A 125 -0.70 -9.75 -6.12
C LEU A 125 0.50 -9.47 -7.05
N ASP A 126 0.65 -10.18 -8.18
CA ASP A 126 1.70 -9.95 -9.18
C ASP A 126 1.08 -9.55 -10.52
N ALA A 127 0.63 -8.30 -10.57
CA ALA A 127 -0.07 -7.66 -11.69
C ALA A 127 -1.49 -8.15 -11.95
N GLY A 128 -2.28 -8.24 -10.87
CA GLY A 128 -3.71 -8.43 -10.96
C GLY A 128 -4.14 -9.79 -11.51
N GLY A 129 -5.42 -9.85 -11.86
CA GLY A 129 -6.13 -11.00 -12.39
C GLY A 129 -7.01 -11.76 -11.38
N ASP A 130 -8.05 -12.38 -11.91
CA ASP A 130 -9.10 -13.09 -11.16
C ASP A 130 -8.64 -14.38 -10.46
N LYS A 131 -7.40 -14.82 -10.72
CA LYS A 131 -6.86 -16.09 -10.21
C LYS A 131 -5.47 -15.88 -9.65
N THR A 132 -5.26 -16.39 -8.44
CA THR A 132 -3.91 -16.54 -7.88
C THR A 132 -3.15 -17.63 -8.63
N LEU A 133 -2.05 -17.26 -9.29
CA LEU A 133 -1.14 -18.16 -9.99
C LEU A 133 0.14 -18.40 -9.17
N ALA A 134 0.99 -19.30 -9.64
CA ALA A 134 2.26 -19.60 -8.97
C ALA A 134 3.17 -18.37 -8.84
N LYS A 135 3.18 -17.48 -9.84
CA LYS A 135 3.93 -16.22 -9.81
C LYS A 135 3.47 -15.28 -8.68
N ASP A 136 2.16 -15.25 -8.40
CA ASP A 136 1.59 -14.42 -7.33
C ASP A 136 2.03 -14.93 -5.95
N ILE A 137 2.05 -16.26 -5.78
CA ILE A 137 2.52 -16.92 -4.56
C ILE A 137 4.02 -16.63 -4.36
N GLU A 138 4.82 -16.74 -5.42
CA GLU A 138 6.25 -16.44 -5.37
C GLU A 138 6.49 -14.98 -4.98
N ALA A 139 5.83 -14.03 -5.65
CA ALA A 139 5.95 -12.62 -5.35
C ALA A 139 5.49 -12.30 -3.90
N ALA A 140 4.38 -12.89 -3.45
CA ALA A 140 3.89 -12.74 -2.08
C ALA A 140 4.90 -13.28 -1.06
N ASN A 141 5.54 -14.43 -1.34
CA ASN A 141 6.59 -14.96 -0.47
C ASN A 141 7.80 -14.02 -0.37
N GLN A 142 8.22 -13.41 -1.48
CA GLN A 142 9.29 -12.41 -1.48
C GLN A 142 8.91 -11.17 -0.67
N ALA A 143 7.67 -10.70 -0.77
CA ALA A 143 7.15 -9.60 0.03
C ALA A 143 7.12 -9.94 1.52
N ILE A 144 6.64 -11.14 1.89
CA ILE A 144 6.62 -11.64 3.27
C ILE A 144 8.03 -11.72 3.85
N GLN A 145 9.00 -12.21 3.07
CA GLN A 145 10.40 -12.25 3.51
C GLN A 145 10.95 -10.85 3.74
N GLY A 146 10.71 -9.91 2.82
CA GLY A 146 11.10 -8.50 2.99
C GLY A 146 10.49 -7.88 4.24
N ALA A 147 9.18 -8.09 4.45
CA ALA A 147 8.46 -7.59 5.61
C ALA A 147 8.98 -8.17 6.93
N LYS A 148 9.31 -9.47 6.97
CA LYS A 148 9.93 -10.11 8.15
C LYS A 148 11.28 -9.49 8.48
N THR A 149 12.15 -9.31 7.49
CA THR A 149 13.46 -8.68 7.67
C THR A 149 13.33 -7.24 8.17
N ALA A 150 12.39 -6.48 7.61
CA ALA A 150 12.15 -5.10 7.97
C ALA A 150 11.27 -4.92 9.23
N GLN A 151 10.79 -6.01 9.83
CA GLN A 151 9.85 -6.01 10.96
C GLN A 151 8.57 -5.20 10.69
N VAL A 152 8.03 -5.33 9.48
CA VAL A 152 6.80 -4.69 9.01
C VAL A 152 5.65 -5.70 9.03
N ILE A 153 4.50 -5.29 9.56
CA ILE A 153 3.26 -6.07 9.45
C ILE A 153 2.50 -5.60 8.22
N ILE A 154 2.03 -6.52 7.38
CA ILE A 154 1.21 -6.20 6.20
C ILE A 154 -0.22 -6.66 6.47
N HIS A 155 -1.17 -5.74 6.36
CA HIS A 155 -2.60 -6.01 6.38
C HIS A 155 -3.14 -5.86 4.96
N LYS A 156 -3.78 -6.91 4.43
CA LYS A 156 -4.52 -6.84 3.16
C LYS A 156 -6.02 -6.76 3.46
N LEU A 157 -6.68 -5.79 2.86
CA LEU A 157 -8.13 -5.74 2.71
C LEU A 157 -8.49 -6.02 1.25
N ASN A 158 -9.34 -7.03 1.02
CA ASN A 158 -9.90 -7.26 -0.30
C ASN A 158 -11.11 -6.34 -0.51
N GLY A 159 -11.05 -5.47 -1.52
CA GLY A 159 -12.23 -4.76 -2.01
C GLY A 159 -13.21 -5.75 -2.62
N PHE A 160 -14.49 -5.60 -2.35
CA PHE A 160 -15.54 -6.37 -3.03
C PHE A 160 -16.57 -5.40 -3.59
N TYR A 161 -16.81 -5.50 -4.89
CA TYR A 161 -17.87 -4.77 -5.56
C TYR A 161 -19.23 -5.31 -5.10
N PHE A 162 -19.87 -4.65 -4.13
CA PHE A 162 -21.29 -4.85 -3.89
C PHE A 162 -22.04 -4.06 -4.97
N GLY A 163 -22.38 -4.73 -6.07
CA GLY A 163 -23.27 -4.16 -7.08
C GLY A 163 -24.52 -3.56 -6.42
N SER A 164 -24.96 -2.40 -6.92
CA SER A 164 -26.22 -1.77 -6.51
C SER A 164 -27.34 -2.81 -6.42
N PRO A 165 -28.16 -2.82 -5.34
CA PRO A 165 -29.35 -3.65 -5.33
C PRO A 165 -30.25 -3.17 -6.47
N ILE A 166 -30.52 -4.09 -7.40
CA ILE A 166 -31.56 -3.95 -8.43
C ILE A 166 -32.92 -3.83 -7.75
#